data_AF-A0A916RAT7-F1
#
_entry.id   AF-A0A916RAT7-F1
#
_cell.length_a   1.000
_cell.length_b   1.000
_cell.length_c   1.000
_cell.angle_alpha   90.00
_cell.angle_beta   90.00
_cell.angle_gamma   90.00
#
_symmetry.space_group_name_H-M   'P 1'
#
loop_
_entity.id
_entity.type
_entity.pdbx_description
1 polymer ?
#
loop_
_entity_poly.entity_id
_entity_poly.type
_entity_poly.pdbx_seq_one_letter_code
_entity_poly.pdbx_strand_id
1 'polypeptide(L)'
;MSIATLNTFAHGLGSKSDPVNQLREKAQELEGVFLNTLVSEMFKGLETDGMFGGGYAEETWRGMMAEQYADQMAKAGGIGIADQLVATLLEQQQMPQAAMPASAAIGAYRR
;
A
#
# COMPACT_ATOMS: atom_id res chain seq x y z
N MET A 1 -13.33 -46.61 -28.88
CA MET A 1 -12.79 -45.75 -27.82
C MET A 1 -12.42 -44.42 -28.47
N SER A 2 -13.31 -43.44 -28.36
CA SER A 2 -13.22 -42.15 -29.05
C SER A 2 -12.64 -41.11 -28.08
N ILE A 3 -11.64 -40.38 -28.57
CA ILE A 3 -10.79 -39.38 -27.91
C ILE A 3 -11.57 -38.09 -27.58
N ALA A 4 -12.63 -38.23 -26.78
CA ALA A 4 -13.46 -37.14 -26.29
C ALA A 4 -13.22 -36.92 -24.78
N THR A 5 -12.03 -36.49 -24.33
CA THR A 5 -11.84 -36.07 -22.91
C THR A 5 -10.67 -35.13 -22.60
N LEU A 6 -9.93 -34.52 -23.55
CA LEU A 6 -8.70 -33.79 -23.20
C LEU A 6 -8.74 -32.26 -23.30
N ASN A 7 -9.90 -31.61 -23.45
CA ASN A 7 -9.99 -30.13 -23.45
C ASN A 7 -10.77 -29.51 -22.28
N THR A 8 -11.06 -30.28 -21.22
CA THR A 8 -11.83 -29.81 -20.05
C THR A 8 -10.95 -29.18 -18.95
N PHE A 9 -9.66 -28.97 -19.17
CA PHE A 9 -8.75 -28.46 -18.12
C PHE A 9 -8.19 -27.05 -18.31
N ALA A 10 -8.64 -26.30 -19.33
CA ALA A 10 -7.97 -25.06 -19.72
C ALA A 10 -8.60 -23.74 -19.25
N HIS A 11 -9.76 -23.68 -18.59
CA HIS A 11 -10.42 -22.37 -18.32
C HIS A 11 -11.01 -22.22 -16.91
N GLY A 12 -10.25 -22.61 -15.90
CA GLY A 12 -10.38 -22.04 -14.55
C GLY A 12 -9.54 -20.76 -14.44
N LEU A 13 -9.96 -19.67 -15.11
CA LEU A 13 -9.28 -18.37 -15.03
C LEU A 13 -10.01 -17.45 -14.08
N GLY A 14 -9.34 -17.08 -12.98
CA GLY A 14 -9.66 -15.89 -12.19
C GLY A 14 -10.10 -16.15 -10.74
N SER A 15 -9.13 -16.39 -9.85
CA SER A 15 -9.05 -15.82 -8.49
C SER A 15 -7.94 -16.54 -7.69
N LYS A 16 -6.70 -16.23 -8.02
CA LYS A 16 -5.60 -16.22 -7.05
C LYS A 16 -5.15 -14.77 -7.07
N SER A 17 -5.52 -14.02 -6.05
CA SER A 17 -5.19 -12.60 -5.90
C SER A 17 -3.70 -12.37 -6.14
N ASP A 18 -3.36 -11.65 -7.21
CA ASP A 18 -1.97 -11.37 -7.56
C ASP A 18 -1.26 -10.73 -6.36
N PRO A 19 -0.08 -11.23 -5.94
CA PRO A 19 0.66 -10.69 -4.80
C PRO A 19 0.89 -9.18 -4.90
N VAL A 20 1.04 -8.66 -6.12
CA VAL A 20 1.19 -7.23 -6.41
C VAL A 20 -0.08 -6.43 -6.10
N ASN A 21 -1.26 -6.99 -6.36
CA ASN A 21 -2.53 -6.32 -6.06
C ASN A 21 -2.76 -6.25 -4.54
N GLN A 22 -2.43 -7.30 -3.81
CA GLN A 22 -2.49 -7.29 -2.33
C GLN A 22 -1.49 -6.30 -1.73
N LEU A 23 -0.28 -6.24 -2.28
CA LEU A 23 0.74 -5.28 -1.84
C LEU A 23 0.29 -3.83 -2.09
N ARG A 24 -0.35 -3.57 -3.24
CA ARG A 24 -0.91 -2.25 -3.56
C ARG A 24 -2.02 -1.85 -2.58
N GLU A 25 -2.95 -2.75 -2.27
CA GLU A 25 -4.02 -2.48 -1.30
C GLU A 25 -3.45 -2.11 0.07
N LYS A 26 -2.44 -2.84 0.55
CA LYS A 26 -1.78 -2.53 1.83
C LYS A 26 -0.98 -1.23 1.79
N ALA A 27 -0.36 -0.90 0.66
CA ALA A 27 0.31 0.38 0.49
C ALA A 27 -0.69 1.56 0.49
N GLN A 28 -1.87 1.38 -0.09
CA GLN A 28 -2.96 2.37 -0.05
C GLN A 28 -3.51 2.58 1.37
N GLU A 29 -3.71 1.50 2.13
CA GLU A 29 -4.10 1.59 3.55
C GLU A 29 -3.09 2.42 4.37
N LEU A 30 -1.79 2.20 4.15
CA LEU A 30 -0.72 2.95 4.81
C LEU A 30 -0.70 4.43 4.39
N GLU A 31 -0.87 4.70 3.09
CA GLU A 31 -0.99 6.07 2.58
C GLU A 31 -2.19 6.79 3.21
N GLY A 32 -3.32 6.11 3.42
CA GLY A 32 -4.49 6.68 4.12
C GLY A 32 -4.18 7.12 5.56
N VAL A 33 -3.46 6.30 6.33
CA VAL A 33 -3.03 6.66 7.71
C VAL A 33 -2.07 7.85 7.69
N PHE A 34 -1.16 7.89 6.72
CA PHE A 34 -0.22 8.99 6.56
C PHE A 34 -0.93 10.30 6.20
N LEU A 35 -1.86 10.25 5.22
CA LEU A 35 -2.68 11.40 4.84
C LEU A 35 -3.51 11.91 6.00
N ASN A 36 -4.13 11.03 6.79
CA ASN A 36 -4.86 11.43 7.99
C ASN A 36 -3.94 12.19 8.98
N THR A 37 -2.72 11.70 9.18
CA THR A 37 -1.74 12.37 10.04
C THR A 37 -1.37 13.75 9.49
N LEU A 38 -1.06 13.86 8.21
CA LEU A 38 -0.73 15.14 7.57
C LEU A 38 -1.89 16.15 7.63
N VAL A 39 -3.10 15.69 7.32
CA VAL A 39 -4.31 16.51 7.35
C VAL A 39 -4.58 16.98 8.79
N SER A 40 -4.47 16.07 9.77
CA SER A 40 -4.62 16.42 11.19
C SER A 40 -3.62 17.50 11.63
N GLU A 41 -2.35 17.39 11.25
CA GLU A 41 -1.35 18.41 11.56
C GLU A 41 -1.62 19.75 10.84
N MET A 42 -2.10 19.71 9.59
CA MET A 42 -2.54 20.92 8.88
C MET A 42 -3.72 21.60 9.61
N PHE A 43 -4.71 20.83 10.08
CA PHE A 43 -5.85 21.38 10.82
C PHE A 43 -5.47 21.94 12.19
N LYS A 44 -4.50 21.32 12.90
CA LYS A 44 -3.92 21.90 14.13
C LYS A 44 -3.21 23.21 13.85
N GLY A 45 -2.48 23.31 12.72
CA GLY A 45 -1.85 24.57 12.30
C GLY A 45 -2.83 25.69 11.94
N LEU A 46 -4.11 25.38 11.77
CA LEU A 46 -5.19 26.34 11.51
C LEU A 46 -5.90 26.79 12.81
N GLU A 47 -5.33 26.56 14.00
CA GLU A 47 -5.86 27.08 15.26
C GLU A 47 -6.20 28.57 15.13
N THR A 48 -7.46 28.86 15.45
CA THR A 48 -8.10 30.14 15.16
C THR A 48 -7.85 31.09 16.31
N ASP A 49 -6.87 31.98 16.14
CA ASP A 49 -6.58 33.09 17.06
C ASP A 49 -7.63 34.21 16.95
N GLY A 50 -8.92 33.84 16.91
CA GLY A 50 -10.04 34.73 16.58
C GLY A 50 -11.23 34.57 17.51
N MET A 51 -11.86 35.69 17.84
CA MET A 51 -13.00 35.87 18.77
C MET A 51 -14.26 35.00 18.50
N PHE A 52 -14.30 34.23 17.42
CA PHE A 52 -15.38 33.31 17.03
C PHE A 52 -14.94 31.85 16.87
N GLY A 53 -13.71 31.50 17.27
CA GLY A 53 -13.16 30.15 17.20
C GLY A 53 -13.22 29.42 18.55
N GLY A 54 -13.54 28.12 18.53
CA GLY A 54 -13.34 27.22 19.69
C GLY A 54 -14.60 26.62 20.32
N GLY A 55 -15.69 26.47 19.56
CA GLY A 55 -16.90 25.78 20.04
C GLY A 55 -16.95 24.29 19.63
N TYR A 56 -17.52 23.41 20.48
CA TYR A 56 -17.71 21.98 20.16
C TYR A 56 -18.41 21.72 18.82
N ALA A 57 -19.37 22.58 18.45
CA ALA A 57 -20.06 22.50 17.16
C ALA A 57 -19.14 22.81 15.98
N GLU A 58 -18.22 23.76 16.14
CA GLU A 58 -17.21 24.11 15.15
C GLU A 58 -16.19 22.98 15.00
N GLU A 59 -15.69 22.44 16.12
CA GLU A 59 -14.77 21.29 16.12
C GLU A 59 -15.38 20.09 15.39
N THR A 60 -16.65 19.77 15.68
CA THR A 60 -17.36 18.67 15.04
C THR A 60 -17.50 18.91 13.53
N TRP A 61 -17.91 20.11 13.12
CA TRP A 61 -18.06 20.45 11.69
C TRP A 61 -16.72 20.46 10.96
N ARG A 62 -15.66 20.96 11.59
CA ARG A 62 -14.29 20.92 11.04
C ARG A 62 -13.81 19.49 10.88
N GLY A 63 -14.06 18.61 11.87
CA GLY A 63 -13.74 17.19 11.78
C GLY A 63 -14.44 16.50 10.61
N MET A 64 -15.75 16.73 10.45
CA MET A 64 -16.51 16.20 9.30
C MET A 64 -15.98 16.72 7.97
N MET A 65 -15.63 18.00 7.88
CA MET A 65 -15.11 18.60 6.66
C MET A 65 -13.70 18.09 6.31
N ALA A 66 -12.85 17.93 7.33
CA ALA A 66 -11.53 17.33 7.20
C ALA A 66 -11.62 15.91 6.65
N GLU A 67 -12.54 15.10 7.19
CA GLU A 67 -12.79 13.73 6.74
C GLU A 67 -13.23 13.70 5.27
N GLN A 68 -14.18 14.55 4.87
CA GLN A 68 -14.63 14.63 3.47
C GLN A 68 -13.50 15.07 2.53
N TYR A 69 -12.67 16.03 2.94
CA TYR A 69 -11.54 16.49 2.15
C TYR A 69 -10.49 15.37 1.98
N ALA A 70 -10.16 14.67 3.07
CA ALA A 70 -9.25 13.53 3.04
C ALA A 70 -9.78 12.39 2.15
N ASP A 71 -11.07 12.06 2.24
CA ASP A 71 -11.71 11.04 1.40
C ASP A 71 -11.69 11.41 -0.09
N GLN A 72 -11.95 12.68 -0.42
CA GLN A 72 -11.84 13.18 -1.80
C GLN A 72 -10.39 13.15 -2.31
N MET A 73 -9.41 13.52 -1.49
CA MET A 73 -7.99 13.42 -1.84
C MET A 73 -7.57 11.96 -2.08
N ALA A 74 -8.00 11.04 -1.23
CA ALA A 74 -7.72 9.60 -1.40
C ALA A 74 -8.37 9.06 -2.69
N LYS A 75 -9.65 9.39 -2.94
CA LYS A 75 -10.39 9.00 -4.17
C LYS A 75 -9.81 9.59 -5.45
N ALA A 76 -9.24 10.79 -5.38
CA ALA A 76 -8.57 11.42 -6.51
C ALA A 76 -7.23 10.75 -6.89
N GLY A 77 -6.80 9.73 -6.14
CA GLY A 77 -5.57 8.97 -6.41
C GLY A 77 -4.50 9.11 -5.31
N GLY A 78 -4.83 9.71 -4.17
CA GLY A 78 -3.87 9.93 -3.08
C GLY A 78 -2.76 10.90 -3.51
N ILE A 79 -1.59 10.77 -2.88
CA ILE A 79 -0.39 11.54 -3.23
C ILE A 79 0.65 10.69 -4.00
N GLY A 80 0.33 9.42 -4.25
CA GLY A 80 1.14 8.49 -5.03
C GLY A 80 2.25 7.81 -4.22
N ILE A 81 2.21 7.88 -2.89
CA ILE A 81 3.19 7.19 -2.02
C ILE A 81 3.00 5.68 -2.12
N ALA A 82 1.76 5.21 -2.22
CA ALA A 82 1.48 3.78 -2.32
C ALA A 82 2.18 3.13 -3.53
N ASP A 83 2.13 3.79 -4.69
CA ASP A 83 2.78 3.29 -5.91
C ASP A 83 4.30 3.29 -5.81
N GLN A 84 4.88 4.33 -5.20
CA GLN A 84 6.33 4.43 -4.97
C GLN A 84 6.83 3.36 -3.98
N LEU A 85 6.04 3.08 -2.94
CA LEU A 85 6.33 2.03 -1.97
C LEU A 85 6.29 0.65 -2.62
N VAL A 86 5.25 0.36 -3.41
CA VAL A 86 5.14 -0.90 -4.16
C VAL A 86 6.32 -1.07 -5.12
N ALA A 87 6.70 -0.03 -5.87
CA ALA A 87 7.84 -0.07 -6.78
C ALA A 87 9.16 -0.38 -6.05
N THR A 88 9.41 0.31 -4.92
CA THR A 88 10.61 0.10 -4.09
C THR A 88 10.67 -1.31 -3.52
N LEU A 89 9.56 -1.83 -3.00
CA LEU A 89 9.51 -3.18 -2.42
C LEU A 89 9.70 -4.25 -3.49
N LEU A 90 9.16 -4.07 -4.69
CA LEU A 90 9.39 -4.97 -5.81
C LEU A 90 10.85 -4.93 -6.29
N GLU A 91 11.50 -3.77 -6.29
CA GLU A 91 12.92 -3.63 -6.60
C GLU A 91 13.79 -4.35 -5.56
N GLN A 92 13.48 -4.20 -4.27
CA GLN A 92 14.18 -4.90 -3.18
C GLN A 92 14.00 -6.43 -3.24
N GLN A 93 12.85 -6.92 -3.69
CA GLN A 93 12.62 -8.35 -3.89
C GLN A 93 13.34 -8.89 -5.13
N GLN A 94 13.59 -8.04 -6.13
CA GLN A 94 14.35 -8.39 -7.34
C GLN A 94 15.86 -8.37 -7.11
N MET A 95 16.35 -7.69 -6.07
CA MET A 95 17.70 -7.89 -5.58
C MET A 95 17.81 -9.35 -5.11
N PRO A 96 18.52 -10.22 -5.84
CA PRO A 96 18.70 -11.59 -5.39
C PRO A 96 19.38 -11.49 -4.04
N GLN A 97 18.82 -12.18 -3.04
CA GLN A 97 19.56 -12.61 -1.86
C GLN A 97 20.94 -13.05 -2.38
N ALA A 98 21.96 -12.21 -2.17
CA ALA A 98 23.26 -12.40 -2.79
C ALA A 98 23.68 -13.83 -2.47
N ALA A 99 23.67 -14.66 -3.51
CA ALA A 99 23.96 -16.07 -3.40
C ALA A 99 25.33 -16.16 -2.75
N MET A 100 25.38 -16.52 -1.47
CA MET A 100 26.60 -17.04 -0.89
C MET A 100 27.00 -18.18 -1.83
N PRO A 101 28.16 -18.09 -2.51
CA PRO A 101 28.54 -19.15 -3.42
C PRO A 101 28.66 -20.43 -2.59
N ALA A 102 27.74 -21.37 -2.81
CA ALA A 102 27.74 -22.71 -2.20
C ALA A 102 28.97 -23.56 -2.62
N SER A 103 30.01 -22.93 -3.16
CA SER A 103 31.28 -23.51 -3.55
C SER A 103 32.36 -23.40 -2.45
N ALA A 104 32.15 -22.64 -1.37
CA ALA A 104 33.19 -22.48 -0.34
C ALA A 104 33.23 -23.59 0.73
N ALA A 105 32.26 -24.51 0.76
CA ALA A 105 32.12 -25.47 1.87
C ALA A 105 32.50 -26.93 1.55
N ILE A 106 32.69 -27.33 0.29
CA ILE A 106 32.86 -28.77 -0.06
C ILE A 106 34.32 -29.16 -0.38
N GLY A 107 35.24 -28.21 -0.58
CA GLY A 107 36.60 -28.50 -1.06
C GLY A 107 37.74 -28.53 -0.04
N ALA A 108 37.58 -27.97 1.17
CA ALA A 108 38.73 -27.62 2.01
C ALA A 108 39.05 -28.58 3.18
N TYR A 109 38.26 -29.63 3.40
CA TYR A 109 38.44 -30.57 4.53
C TYR A 109 38.66 -32.02 4.09
N ARG A 110 39.50 -32.23 3.06
CA ARG A 110 40.05 -33.57 2.77
C ARG A 110 41.55 -33.46 2.52
N ARG A 111 42.34 -33.56 3.58
CA ARG A 111 43.71 -34.06 3.53
C ARG A 111 43.87 -35.16 4.57
#